data_AF-A0A2H0U135-F1
#
_entry.id   AF-A0A2H0U135-F1
#
_cell.length_a   1.000
_cell.length_b   1.000
_cell.length_c   1.000
_cell.angle_alpha   90.00
_cell.angle_beta   90.00
_cell.angle_gamma   90.00
#
_symmetry.space_group_name_H-M   'P 1'
#
loop_
_entity.id
_entity.type
_entity.pdbx_description
1 polymer ?
#
loop_
_entity_poly.entity_id
_entity_poly.type
_entity_poly.pdbx_seq_one_letter_code
_entity_poly.pdbx_strand_id
1 'polypeptide(L)' 'MMLKNILQIIQLILAILLILVVLLQQKGTGLGAAFGGSGTIHTTRRGIDKVLYQLTIAISTIFFLLAIVNLLF' A
#
# COMPACT_ATOMS: atom_id res chain seq x y z
N MET A 1 -10.10 -2.63 -28.14
CA MET A 1 -9.04 -2.15 -27.23
C MET A 1 -8.03 -3.27 -27.06
N MET A 2 -6.72 -3.00 -27.18
CA MET A 2 -5.70 -4.05 -27.07
C MET A 2 -5.59 -4.55 -25.62
N LEU A 3 -5.40 -5.86 -25.40
CA LEU A 3 -5.29 -6.47 -24.06
C LEU A 3 -4.25 -5.75 -23.18
N LYS A 4 -3.13 -5.34 -23.78
CA LYS A 4 -2.06 -4.59 -23.13
C LYS A 4 -2.52 -3.25 -22.54
N ASN A 5 -3.38 -2.53 -23.27
CA ASN A 5 -3.92 -1.23 -22.82
C ASN A 5 -4.85 -1.42 -21.62
N ILE A 6 -5.63 -2.51 -21.60
CA ILE A 6 -6.52 -2.85 -20.48
C ILE A 6 -5.68 -3.15 -19.23
N LEU A 7 -4.65 -3.99 -19.36
CA LEU A 7 -3.75 -4.31 -18.25
C LEU A 7 -3.06 -3.06 -17.69
N GLN A 8 -2.59 -2.16 -18.56
CA GLN A 8 -1.95 -0.90 -18.14
C GLN A 8 -2.91 0.02 -17.39
N ILE A 9 -4.18 0.12 -17.81
CA ILE A 9 -5.19 0.93 -17.12
C ILE A 9 -5.50 0.35 -15.73
N ILE A 10 -5.65 -0.98 -15.63
CA ILE A 10 -5.87 -1.64 -14.35
C ILE A 10 -4.68 -1.43 -13.41
N GLN A 11 -3.45 -1.57 -13.94
CA GLN A 11 -2.22 -1.31 -13.20
C GLN A 11 -2.17 0.12 -12.66
N LEU A 12 -2.53 1.12 -13.48
CA LEU A 12 -2.57 2.52 -13.10
C LEU A 12 -3.57 2.78 -11.97
N ILE A 13 -4.78 2.23 -12.07
CA ILE A 13 -5.82 2.37 -11.05
C ILE A 13 -5.33 1.75 -9.72
N LEU A 14 -4.73 0.56 -9.76
CA LEU A 14 -4.18 -0.09 -8.58
C LEU A 14 -3.03 0.70 -7.94
N ALA A 15 -2.17 1.35 -8.75
CA ALA A 15 -1.11 2.21 -8.25
C ALA A 15 -1.68 3.39 -7.46
N ILE A 16 -2.68 4.09 -8.04
CA ILE A 16 -3.35 5.22 -7.38
C ILE A 16 -4.02 4.76 -6.08
N LEU A 17 -4.73 3.63 -6.11
CA LEU A 17 -5.37 3.06 -4.94
C LEU A 17 -4.35 2.74 -3.84
N LEU A 18 -3.21 2.12 -4.19
CA LEU A 18 -2.13 1.85 -3.25
C LEU A 18 -1.58 3.12 -2.61
N ILE A 19 -1.33 4.16 -3.41
CA ILE A 19 -0.85 5.45 -2.90
C ILE A 19 -1.84 6.01 -1.89
N LEU A 20 -3.13 6.05 -2.22
CA LEU A 20 -4.16 6.55 -1.31
C LEU A 20 -4.24 5.74 -0.01
N VAL A 21 -4.25 4.41 -0.10
CA VAL A 21 -4.32 3.55 1.09
C VAL A 21 -3.07 3.69 1.96
N VAL A 22 -1.88 3.83 1.36
CA VAL A 22 -0.63 4.06 2.11
C VAL A 22 -0.62 5.44 2.77
N LEU A 23 -1.10 6.49 2.09
CA LEU A 23 -1.20 7.83 2.68
C LEU A 23 -2.20 7.87 3.84
N LEU A 24 -3.29 7.11 3.77
CA LEU A 24 -4.25 6.97 4.86
C LEU A 24 -3.68 6.19 6.06
N GLN A 25 -2.62 5.39 5.88
CA GLN A 25 -1.92 4.68 6.95
C GLN A 25 -0.89 5.53 7.69
N GLN A 26 -1.19 6.80 7.96
CA GLN A 26 -0.28 7.67 8.72
C GLN A 26 -0.06 7.08 10.12
N LYS A 27 1.09 6.44 10.31
CA LYS A 27 1.59 6.08 11.64
C LYS A 27 2.15 7.38 12.21
N GLY A 28 1.59 7.86 13.32
CA GLY A 28 1.99 9.10 14.02
C GLY A 28 3.43 9.15 14.54
N THR A 29 4.32 8.30 14.03
CA THR A 29 5.75 8.30 14.27
C THR A 29 6.41 9.20 13.24
N GLY A 30 6.47 10.51 13.53
CA GLY A 30 7.23 11.47 12.71
C GLY A 30 8.74 11.18 12.72
N LEU A 31 9.52 12.05 12.04
CA LEU A 31 11.00 11.97 11.94
C LEU A 31 11.71 11.67 13.27
N GLY A 32 11.16 12.13 14.41
CA GLY A 32 11.70 11.84 15.75
C GLY A 32 11.78 10.35 16.11
N ALA A 33 10.94 9.48 15.53
CA ALA A 33 11.03 8.03 15.73
C ALA A 33 12.20 7.39 14.94
N ALA A 34 12.63 8.00 13.84
CA ALA A 34 13.80 7.55 13.07
C ALA A 34 15.14 7.93 13.75
N PHE A 35 15.11 8.88 14.69
CA PHE A 35 16.29 9.39 15.41
C PHE A 35 16.33 8.97 16.89
N GLY A 36 15.64 7.90 17.29
CA GLY A 36 15.73 7.35 18.64
C GLY A 36 14.92 8.11 19.71
N GLY A 37 13.94 8.91 19.30
CA GLY A 37 13.03 9.63 20.21
C GLY A 37 12.26 8.66 21.12
N SER A 38 12.59 8.72 22.40
CA SER A 38 12.00 7.93 23.48
C SER A 38 10.49 8.15 23.56
N GLY A 39 9.75 7.07 23.39
CA GLY A 39 8.30 7.03 23.56
C GLY A 39 7.80 5.67 23.12
N THR A 40 8.17 4.63 23.87
CA THR A 40 7.64 3.26 23.77
C THR A 40 6.15 3.23 24.09
N ILE A 41 5.33 3.98 23.35
CA ILE A 41 3.90 3.76 23.27
C ILE A 41 3.71 2.77 22.13
N HIS A 42 3.85 1.49 22.46
CA HIS A 42 3.34 0.41 21.64
C HIS A 42 1.81 0.49 21.67
N THR A 43 1.24 1.44 20.94
CA THR A 43 -0.19 1.41 20.67
C THR A 43 -0.45 0.13 19.88
N THR A 44 -1.15 -0.81 20.51
CA THR A 44 -1.65 -2.00 19.83
C THR A 44 -2.54 -1.52 18.71
N ARG A 45 -2.24 -1.94 17.47
CA ARG A 45 -3.11 -1.64 16.32
C ARG A 45 -4.48 -2.28 16.57
N ARG A 46 -5.48 -1.48 16.94
CA ARG A 46 -6.87 -1.93 17.12
C ARG A 46 -7.76 -1.30 16.05
N GLY A 47 -8.70 -2.07 15.52
CA GLY A 47 -9.72 -1.59 14.59
C GLY A 47 -9.20 -1.27 13.18
N ILE A 48 -9.40 -0.03 12.75
CA ILE A 48 -9.27 0.44 11.36
C ILE A 48 -7.83 0.31 10.85
N ASP A 49 -6.83 0.60 11.68
CA ASP A 49 -5.41 0.52 11.28
C ASP A 49 -4.98 -0.91 10.92
N LYS A 50 -5.54 -1.92 11.57
CA LYS A 50 -5.24 -3.33 11.27
C LYS A 50 -5.88 -3.75 9.94
N VAL A 51 -7.09 -3.27 9.67
CA VAL A 51 -7.80 -3.52 8.41
C VAL A 51 -7.09 -2.84 7.25
N LEU A 52 -6.74 -1.56 7.37
CA LEU A 52 -5.97 -0.83 6.35
C LEU A 52 -4.64 -1.54 6.05
N TYR A 53 -3.92 -1.97 7.08
CA TYR A 53 -2.66 -2.69 6.91
C TYR A 53 -2.83 -4.01 6.13
N GLN A 54 -3.83 -4.82 6.47
CA GLN A 54 -4.11 -6.06 5.73
C GLN A 54 -4.56 -5.78 4.29
N LEU A 55 -5.35 -4.72 4.09
CA LEU A 55 -5.83 -4.28 2.79
C LEU A 55 -4.68 -3.83 1.88
N THR A 56 -3.70 -3.08 2.40
CA THR A 56 -2.50 -2.74 1.63
C THR A 56 -1.69 -3.95 1.24
N ILE A 57 -1.53 -4.94 2.13
CA ILE A 57 -0.80 -6.16 1.79
C ILE A 57 -1.50 -6.88 0.62
N ALA A 58 -2.83 -7.02 0.69
CA ALA A 58 -3.61 -7.65 -0.37
C ALA A 58 -3.49 -6.89 -1.70
N ILE A 59 -3.73 -5.58 -1.70
CA ILE A 59 -3.67 -4.74 -2.91
C ILE A 59 -2.24 -4.69 -3.47
N SER A 60 -1.23 -4.57 -2.61
CA SER A 60 0.18 -4.57 -3.01
C SER A 60 0.57 -5.88 -3.69
N THR A 61 0.16 -7.01 -3.13
CA THR A 61 0.42 -8.33 -3.73
C THR A 61 -0.22 -8.43 -5.12
N ILE A 62 -1.48 -8.03 -5.25
CA ILE A 62 -2.20 -8.05 -6.53
C ILE A 62 -1.53 -7.12 -7.56
N PHE A 63 -1.11 -5.92 -7.15
CA PHE A 63 -0.42 -4.97 -8.02
C PHE A 63 0.90 -5.54 -8.55
N PHE A 64 1.72 -6.17 -7.70
CA PHE A 64 2.98 -6.78 -8.13
C PHE A 64 2.76 -7.98 -9.06
N LEU A 65 1.78 -8.84 -8.76
CA LEU A 65 1.44 -9.95 -9.65
C LEU A 65 1.00 -9.45 -11.03
N LEU A 66 0.13 -8.44 -11.07
CA LEU A 66 -0.28 -7.80 -12.33
C LEU A 66 0.89 -7.13 -13.06
N ALA A 67 1.84 -6.53 -12.33
CA ALA A 67 3.03 -5.93 -12.94
C ALA A 67 3.88 -6.98 -13.66
N ILE A 68 4.07 -8.15 -13.05
CA ILE A 68 4.81 -9.27 -13.65
C ILE A 68 4.07 -9.80 -14.87
N VAL A 69 2.75 -9.96 -14.80
CA VAL A 69 1.92 -10.38 -15.94
C VAL A 69 2.02 -9.35 -17.09
N ASN A 70 1.94 -8.06 -16.79
CA ASN A 70 2.09 -7.00 -17.80
C ASN A 70 3.49 -6.96 -18.44
N LEU A 71 4.53 -7.37 -17.70
CA LEU A 71 5.88 -7.47 -18.23
C LEU A 71 6.03 -8.66 -19.19
N LEU A 72 5.35 -9.78 -18.90
CA LEU A 72 5.42 -11.02 -19.68
C LEU A 72 4.54 -11.01 -20.94
N PHE A 73 3.47 -10.22 -20.96
CA PHE A 73 2.48 -10.12 -22.05
C PHE A 73 2.42 -8.72 -22.67
#